data_AF-A0AAP0LJG5-F1
#
_entry.id   AF-A0AAP0LJG5-F1
#
_cell.length_a   1.000
_cell.length_b   1.000
_cell.length_c   1.000
_cell.angle_alpha   90.00
_cell.angle_beta   90.00
_cell.angle_gamma   90.00
#
_symmetry.space_group_name_H-M   'P 1'
#
loop_
_entity.id
_entity.type
_entity.pdbx_description
1 polymer ?
#
loop_
_entity_poly.entity_id
_entity_poly.type
_entity_poly.pdbx_seq_one_letter_code
_entity_poly.pdbx_strand_id
1 'polypeptide(L)'
;MSKQAFQICFLFKRIFKLRVAEPPEEIEQLFDQFSENGTMSVDNLLKFMIYYQKEETAKKEDAQEIFNSLRHLNIFQRKGLHFDAFFRYLYGDHNLPIPNKVHHDMDFPLAHYFLYTGHNSYLTGNQLSSDSSSKPIIKALRRGVRVIELDLWPNSQKNDVEVCHGGTLTAPVDLNKCLHAIRDHAFDASEYPVVITFEDHLPPNLQDKVAKMVAKTFGTMLYRPESENLEEFPSPNSLKRKILISTKPPKEYLQTQDSKGKGNAQMLKTSSKKEVAQTERLYSRTGSDTIDEQGQVDEGELIEEEDEENAVPEYRNLIAIHATKLKDGLAKVLGSDQSKAKRLSMSEQQLENAIYIHGSEIVRFTQRNLLRIYPKGTRILSTNYDPHVGWGHGAQMVAFNMQGTGKYLWIMQGMFRANGGCGYVKKPEFLLKNGLQSDVFDPNEPWHVQTHLKVKIYQGEGWHLDFGRTAFDQCSPPDFFIKLGIAGVPADTYKREKSRVVVDQWAPVWNEEFTFPLTVPELAVLRIEVFDYDQAKTNDFAGQTCLPVSELKSGIRAVPLHDEKGDQYRHTRLLMRLQFD
;
A
#
# COMPACT_ATOMS: atom_id res chain seq x y z
N MET A 1 0.57 36.11 22.37
CA MET A 1 1.36 35.79 21.16
C MET A 1 2.84 35.73 21.50
N SER A 2 3.52 34.65 21.11
CA SER A 2 4.96 34.47 21.30
C SER A 2 5.75 35.17 20.19
N LYS A 3 6.86 35.84 20.50
CA LYS A 3 7.78 36.43 19.53
C LYS A 3 8.89 35.43 19.20
N GLN A 4 9.17 35.21 17.93
CA GLN A 4 10.30 34.42 17.46
C GLN A 4 11.37 35.36 16.90
N ALA A 5 12.60 35.23 17.37
CA ALA A 5 13.75 35.99 16.87
C ALA A 5 14.63 35.07 16.01
N PHE A 6 14.93 35.50 14.79
CA PHE A 6 15.78 34.83 13.82
C PHE A 6 17.05 35.65 13.60
N GLN A 7 18.21 34.99 13.56
CA GLN A 7 19.50 35.67 13.44
C GLN A 7 19.84 35.89 11.96
N ILE A 8 20.27 37.11 11.63
CA ILE A 8 20.75 37.48 10.30
C ILE A 8 22.16 38.03 10.45
N CYS A 9 23.10 37.46 9.68
CA CYS A 9 24.49 37.90 9.60
C CYS A 9 25.14 38.15 10.96
N PHE A 10 24.99 37.19 11.89
CA PHE A 10 25.55 37.14 13.25
C PHE A 10 25.17 38.28 14.23
N LEU A 11 24.76 39.46 13.76
CA LEU A 11 24.58 40.67 14.57
C LEU A 11 23.14 41.21 14.57
N PHE A 12 22.31 40.85 13.59
CA PHE A 12 20.94 41.36 13.46
C PHE A 12 19.91 40.29 13.83
N LYS A 13 18.77 40.72 14.41
CA LYS A 13 17.65 39.84 14.73
C LYS A 13 16.39 40.32 14.02
N ARG A 14 15.78 39.48 13.20
CA ARG A 14 14.39 39.69 12.74
C ARG A 14 13.45 39.08 13.75
N ILE A 15 12.40 39.82 14.12
CA ILE A 15 11.42 39.37 15.10
C ILE A 15 10.08 39.19 14.39
N PHE A 16 9.58 37.96 14.40
CA PHE A 16 8.26 37.61 13.89
C PHE A 16 7.32 37.31 15.06
N LYS A 17 6.04 37.63 14.89
CA LYS A 17 5.00 37.21 15.83
C LYS A 17 4.46 35.88 15.34
N LEU A 18 4.46 34.86 16.20
CA LEU A 18 3.68 33.66 15.96
C LEU A 18 2.21 34.07 16.02
N ARG A 19 1.59 34.25 14.84
CA ARG A 19 0.17 34.50 14.72
C ARG A 19 -0.55 33.17 14.91
N VAL A 20 -1.54 33.16 15.79
CA VAL A 20 -2.54 32.09 15.79
C VAL A 20 -3.38 32.36 14.54
N ALA A 21 -3.61 31.35 13.70
CA ALA A 21 -4.47 31.54 12.55
C ALA A 21 -5.88 31.91 13.03
N GLU A 22 -6.39 33.04 12.55
CA GLU A 22 -7.76 33.44 12.83
C GLU A 22 -8.70 32.47 12.10
N PRO A 23 -9.75 31.96 12.77
CA PRO A 23 -10.72 31.10 12.12
C PRO A 23 -11.29 31.75 10.85
N PRO A 24 -11.41 31.02 9.73
CA PRO A 24 -12.05 31.53 8.53
C PRO A 24 -13.47 32.05 8.82
N GLU A 25 -13.83 33.21 8.25
CA GLU A 25 -15.15 33.83 8.42
C GLU A 25 -16.31 32.88 8.07
N GLU A 26 -16.15 32.05 7.04
CA GLU A 26 -17.14 31.04 6.66
C GLU A 26 -17.42 30.03 7.79
N ILE A 27 -16.42 29.70 8.61
CA ILE A 27 -16.58 28.78 9.75
C ILE A 27 -17.28 29.47 10.92
N GLU A 28 -17.05 30.77 11.12
CA GLU A 28 -17.79 31.58 12.10
C GLU A 28 -19.27 31.71 11.72
N GLN A 29 -19.56 32.07 10.46
CA GLN A 29 -20.93 32.12 9.95
C GLN A 29 -21.63 30.76 10.04
N LEU A 30 -20.90 29.67 9.79
CA LEU A 30 -21.42 28.32 9.94
C LEU A 30 -21.73 27.98 11.40
N PHE A 31 -20.85 28.36 12.34
CA PHE A 31 -21.13 28.19 13.76
C PHE A 31 -22.41 28.93 14.16
N ASP A 32 -22.57 30.17 13.70
CA ASP A 32 -23.76 30.98 14.00
C ASP A 32 -25.06 30.34 13.48
N GLN A 33 -25.03 29.72 12.30
CA GLN A 33 -26.19 29.00 11.73
C GLN A 33 -26.68 27.84 12.60
N PHE A 34 -25.76 27.19 13.32
CA PHE A 34 -26.06 26.04 14.17
C PHE A 34 -26.05 26.41 15.67
N SER A 35 -25.83 27.65 16.05
CA SER A 35 -25.78 28.07 17.46
C SER A 35 -27.02 28.88 17.86
N GLU A 36 -27.30 28.90 19.16
CA GLU A 36 -28.33 29.76 19.75
C GLU A 36 -27.64 30.68 20.76
N ASN A 37 -27.75 32.01 20.57
CA ASN A 37 -27.10 33.01 21.42
C ASN A 37 -25.58 32.78 21.57
N GLY A 38 -24.89 32.44 20.46
CA GLY A 38 -23.43 32.22 20.44
C GLY A 38 -22.98 30.94 21.16
N THR A 39 -23.89 29.98 21.34
CA THR A 39 -23.63 28.71 22.02
C THR A 39 -24.31 27.56 21.29
N MET A 40 -23.57 26.48 21.04
CA MET A 40 -24.09 25.26 20.45
C MET A 40 -24.41 24.24 21.55
N SER A 41 -25.63 23.72 21.58
CA SER A 41 -26.04 22.59 22.42
C SER A 41 -25.61 21.25 21.82
N VAL A 42 -25.78 20.14 22.56
CA VAL A 42 -25.53 18.79 22.03
C VAL A 42 -26.43 18.50 20.82
N ASP A 43 -27.70 18.91 20.90
CA ASP A 43 -28.66 18.72 19.81
C ASP A 43 -28.31 19.59 18.59
N ASN A 44 -27.75 20.78 18.81
CA ASN A 44 -27.28 21.62 17.74
C ASN A 44 -26.02 21.06 17.05
N LEU A 45 -25.08 20.51 17.83
CA LEU A 45 -23.91 19.83 17.27
C LEU A 45 -24.33 18.61 16.45
N LEU A 46 -25.31 17.83 16.94
CA LEU A 46 -25.86 16.70 16.19
C LEU A 46 -26.47 17.16 14.85
N LYS A 47 -27.23 18.26 14.84
CA LYS A 47 -27.74 18.85 13.59
C LYS A 47 -26.61 19.24 12.64
N PHE A 48 -25.53 19.84 13.15
CA PHE A 48 -24.35 20.17 12.36
C PHE A 48 -23.72 18.92 11.73
N MET A 49 -23.53 17.85 12.52
CA MET A 49 -22.97 16.58 12.06
C MET A 49 -23.83 15.97 10.94
N ILE A 50 -25.15 15.90 11.13
CA ILE A 50 -26.06 15.31 10.13
C ILE A 50 -26.12 16.17 8.86
N TYR A 51 -26.42 17.47 9.00
CA TYR A 51 -26.80 18.29 7.83
C TYR A 51 -25.60 18.87 7.08
N TYR A 52 -24.54 19.29 7.80
CA TYR A 52 -23.35 19.89 7.19
C TYR A 52 -22.23 18.88 6.97
N GLN A 53 -21.92 18.04 7.97
CA GLN A 53 -20.88 17.01 7.84
C GLN A 53 -21.34 15.76 7.07
N LYS A 54 -22.63 15.68 6.72
CA LYS A 54 -23.28 14.54 6.03
C LYS A 54 -23.13 13.22 6.77
N GLU A 55 -23.10 13.27 8.10
CA GLU A 55 -23.04 12.09 8.97
C GLU A 55 -24.47 11.63 9.30
N GLU A 56 -25.18 11.07 8.33
CA GLU A 56 -26.61 10.73 8.45
C GLU A 56 -26.92 9.73 9.58
N THR A 57 -25.94 8.88 9.93
CA THR A 57 -26.06 7.87 10.98
C THR A 57 -25.63 8.37 12.36
N ALA A 58 -25.20 9.64 12.48
CA ALA A 58 -24.76 10.23 13.74
C ALA A 58 -25.89 10.23 14.77
N LYS A 59 -25.53 9.91 16.01
CA LYS A 59 -26.45 9.84 17.15
C LYS A 59 -26.10 10.89 18.20
N LYS A 60 -27.03 11.12 19.12
CA LYS A 60 -26.85 12.07 20.22
C LYS A 60 -25.66 11.69 21.10
N GLU A 61 -25.38 10.40 21.23
CA GLU A 61 -24.23 9.88 21.98
C GLU A 61 -22.89 10.32 21.35
N ASP A 62 -22.80 10.33 20.02
CA ASP A 62 -21.58 10.76 19.30
C ASP A 62 -21.31 12.25 19.54
N ALA A 63 -22.35 13.08 19.43
CA ALA A 63 -22.27 14.50 19.77
C ALA A 63 -21.91 14.72 21.25
N GLN A 64 -22.46 13.91 22.15
CA GLN A 64 -22.16 13.98 23.58
C GLN A 64 -20.71 13.59 23.90
N GLU A 65 -20.13 12.64 23.17
CA GLU A 65 -18.73 12.25 23.29
C GLU A 65 -17.79 13.40 22.91
N ILE A 66 -18.08 14.11 21.81
CA ILE A 66 -17.35 15.32 21.40
C ILE A 66 -17.42 16.39 22.49
N PHE A 67 -18.60 16.62 23.08
CA PHE A 67 -18.73 17.54 24.20
C PHE A 67 -17.85 17.15 25.38
N ASN A 68 -17.86 15.86 25.73
CA ASN A 68 -17.12 15.32 26.86
C ASN A 68 -15.60 15.44 26.65
N SER A 69 -15.11 15.20 25.43
CA SER A 69 -13.68 15.30 25.12
C SER A 69 -13.13 16.72 25.29
N LEU A 70 -13.97 17.76 25.16
CA LEU A 70 -13.57 19.16 25.32
C LEU A 70 -13.65 19.68 26.76
N ARG A 71 -14.27 18.95 27.70
CA ARG A 71 -14.58 19.45 29.08
C ARG A 71 -13.36 19.90 29.87
N HIS A 72 -12.20 19.29 29.63
CA HIS A 72 -10.95 19.59 30.34
C HIS A 72 -10.39 21.00 30.05
N LEU A 73 -10.93 21.71 29.04
CA LEU A 73 -10.40 23.00 28.62
C LEU A 73 -10.82 24.18 29.52
N ASN A 74 -11.61 23.97 30.57
CA ASN A 74 -12.18 25.02 31.44
C ASN A 74 -12.99 26.11 30.68
N ILE A 75 -13.30 25.90 29.40
CA ILE A 75 -14.10 26.81 28.54
C ILE A 75 -15.60 26.68 28.88
N PHE A 76 -16.00 25.64 29.63
CA PHE A 76 -17.37 25.34 30.03
C PHE A 76 -17.84 26.08 31.30
N GLN A 77 -17.58 27.39 31.40
CA GLN A 77 -18.24 28.20 32.44
C GLN A 77 -19.74 28.41 32.14
N ARG A 78 -20.22 28.00 30.95
CA ARG A 78 -21.63 28.06 30.52
C ARG A 78 -22.09 26.73 29.90
N LYS A 79 -23.41 26.48 29.90
CA LYS A 79 -24.06 25.28 29.34
C LYS A 79 -23.97 25.27 27.79
N GLY A 80 -22.86 24.84 27.21
CA GLY A 80 -22.75 24.58 25.76
C GLY A 80 -21.35 24.81 25.16
N LEU A 81 -21.21 24.56 23.85
CA LEU A 81 -20.00 24.82 23.08
C LEU A 81 -20.00 26.24 22.52
N HIS A 82 -19.01 27.04 22.91
CA HIS A 82 -18.72 28.32 22.26
C HIS A 82 -17.86 28.13 21.01
N PHE A 83 -17.73 29.18 20.19
CA PHE A 83 -17.02 29.14 18.91
C PHE A 83 -15.61 28.56 19.02
N ASP A 84 -14.80 29.02 19.98
CA ASP A 84 -13.43 28.50 20.18
C ASP A 84 -13.39 26.99 20.45
N ALA A 85 -14.38 26.46 21.18
CA ALA A 85 -14.47 25.04 21.49
C ALA A 85 -14.92 24.24 20.25
N PHE A 86 -15.86 24.77 19.48
CA PHE A 86 -16.27 24.20 18.19
C PHE A 86 -15.09 24.17 17.20
N PHE A 87 -14.36 25.27 17.08
CA PHE A 87 -13.20 25.37 16.20
C PHE A 87 -12.10 24.37 16.58
N ARG A 88 -11.85 24.18 17.88
CA ARG A 88 -10.93 23.13 18.36
C ARG A 88 -11.42 21.72 18.04
N TYR A 89 -12.72 21.47 18.16
CA TYR A 89 -13.30 20.19 17.73
C TYR A 89 -13.01 19.92 16.25
N LEU A 90 -13.12 20.93 15.38
CA LEU A 90 -12.87 20.76 13.95
C LEU A 90 -11.45 20.25 13.63
N TYR A 91 -10.47 20.46 14.51
CA TYR A 91 -9.10 19.95 14.43
C TYR A 91 -8.86 18.61 15.15
N GLY A 92 -9.81 18.17 15.97
CA GLY A 92 -9.69 17.02 16.85
C GLY A 92 -9.79 15.68 16.12
N ASP A 93 -9.41 14.61 16.81
CA ASP A 93 -9.44 13.24 16.29
C ASP A 93 -10.87 12.70 16.10
N HIS A 94 -11.88 13.35 16.69
CA HIS A 94 -13.29 13.07 16.39
C HIS A 94 -13.72 13.56 15.01
N ASN A 95 -12.88 14.34 14.30
CA ASN A 95 -13.20 14.94 13.01
C ASN A 95 -12.22 14.54 11.87
N LEU A 96 -11.67 13.32 11.95
CA LEU A 96 -10.80 12.76 10.90
C LEU A 96 -11.54 12.60 9.55
N PRO A 97 -10.83 12.62 8.41
CA PRO A 97 -11.44 12.57 7.08
C PRO A 97 -11.95 11.19 6.69
N ILE A 98 -11.49 10.12 7.35
CA ILE A 98 -11.85 8.73 7.03
C ILE A 98 -12.24 7.98 8.32
N PRO A 99 -13.07 6.93 8.24
CA PRO A 99 -13.37 6.05 9.36
C PRO A 99 -12.10 5.37 9.93
N ASN A 100 -12.06 5.18 11.25
CA ASN A 100 -10.94 4.52 11.94
C ASN A 100 -11.26 3.10 12.41
N LYS A 101 -12.40 2.54 12.00
CA LYS A 101 -12.85 1.19 12.32
C LYS A 101 -13.12 0.38 11.06
N VAL A 102 -12.96 -0.93 11.18
CA VAL A 102 -13.36 -1.89 10.15
C VAL A 102 -14.86 -1.81 9.97
N HIS A 103 -15.30 -1.66 8.72
CA HIS A 103 -16.72 -1.50 8.38
C HIS A 103 -17.09 -2.15 7.04
N HIS A 104 -16.13 -2.59 6.23
CA HIS A 104 -16.42 -3.46 5.10
C HIS A 104 -16.97 -4.81 5.58
N ASP A 105 -17.75 -5.46 4.72
CA ASP A 105 -18.08 -6.88 4.90
C ASP A 105 -16.80 -7.71 4.72
N MET A 106 -16.44 -8.49 5.74
CA MET A 106 -15.20 -9.27 5.83
C MET A 106 -15.43 -10.78 5.67
N ASP A 107 -16.61 -11.19 5.21
CA ASP A 107 -17.03 -12.58 5.03
C ASP A 107 -16.92 -13.10 3.58
N PHE A 108 -16.48 -12.27 2.63
CA PHE A 108 -16.20 -12.71 1.26
C PHE A 108 -14.84 -13.43 1.14
N PRO A 109 -14.58 -14.20 0.08
CA PRO A 109 -13.29 -14.84 -0.17
C PRO A 109 -12.12 -13.85 -0.19
N LEU A 110 -10.92 -14.28 0.23
CA LEU A 110 -9.70 -13.44 0.18
C LEU A 110 -9.45 -12.77 -1.18
N ALA A 111 -9.82 -13.43 -2.29
CA ALA A 111 -9.69 -12.87 -3.63
C ALA A 111 -10.51 -11.59 -3.86
N HIS A 112 -11.50 -11.29 -3.00
CA HIS A 112 -12.35 -10.11 -3.10
C HIS A 112 -11.77 -8.88 -2.38
N TYR A 113 -10.56 -8.97 -1.82
CA TYR A 113 -9.91 -7.89 -1.10
C TYR A 113 -8.55 -7.57 -1.71
N PHE A 114 -8.19 -6.29 -1.74
CA PHE A 114 -6.79 -5.88 -1.82
C PHE A 114 -6.10 -6.14 -0.48
N LEU A 115 -4.89 -6.69 -0.54
CA LEU A 115 -4.09 -7.08 0.61
C LEU A 115 -2.85 -6.20 0.70
N TYR A 116 -2.60 -5.64 1.89
CA TYR A 116 -1.41 -4.83 2.12
C TYR A 116 -0.16 -5.72 2.05
N THR A 117 0.62 -5.60 0.98
CA THR A 117 1.66 -6.57 0.61
C THR A 117 3.05 -5.98 0.60
N GLY A 118 3.98 -6.60 1.35
CA GLY A 118 5.41 -6.29 1.32
C GLY A 118 6.16 -7.15 0.29
N HIS A 119 7.21 -6.58 -0.29
CA HIS A 119 8.20 -7.26 -1.14
C HIS A 119 9.54 -7.32 -0.42
N ASN A 120 10.24 -8.46 -0.47
CA ASN A 120 11.53 -8.72 0.20
C ASN A 120 11.55 -8.12 1.62
N SER A 121 10.58 -8.54 2.43
CA SER A 121 10.21 -7.86 3.69
C SER A 121 11.30 -7.91 4.77
N TYR A 122 12.37 -8.66 4.53
CA TYR A 122 13.54 -8.80 5.37
C TYR A 122 14.62 -7.74 5.10
N LEU A 123 14.63 -7.08 3.93
CA LEU A 123 15.67 -6.12 3.55
C LEU A 123 15.59 -4.82 4.33
N THR A 124 16.75 -4.30 4.78
CA THR A 124 16.83 -3.00 5.47
C THR A 124 17.11 -1.84 4.52
N GLY A 125 17.40 -2.09 3.25
CA GLY A 125 17.68 -1.06 2.25
C GLY A 125 17.57 -1.54 0.80
N ASN A 126 18.65 -1.37 0.04
CA ASN A 126 18.74 -1.71 -1.39
C ASN A 126 18.78 -3.23 -1.64
N GLN A 127 18.50 -3.66 -2.87
CA GLN A 127 18.38 -5.08 -3.26
C GLN A 127 19.75 -5.78 -3.44
N LEU A 128 20.87 -5.07 -3.47
CA LEU A 128 22.17 -5.65 -3.84
C LEU A 128 23.13 -5.88 -2.67
N SER A 129 23.13 -5.01 -1.67
CA SER A 129 24.17 -4.98 -0.64
C SER A 129 23.70 -4.54 0.74
N SER A 130 22.40 -4.32 0.93
CA SER A 130 21.88 -4.01 2.26
C SER A 130 21.78 -5.24 3.17
N ASP A 131 21.67 -5.02 4.47
CA ASP A 131 21.47 -6.11 5.42
C ASP A 131 20.05 -6.69 5.35
N SER A 132 19.91 -7.94 5.78
CA SER A 132 18.62 -8.55 6.10
C SER A 132 18.39 -8.58 7.61
N SER A 133 17.17 -8.32 8.07
CA SER A 133 16.82 -8.50 9.48
C SER A 133 15.31 -8.70 9.68
N SER A 134 14.91 -9.10 10.87
CA SER A 134 13.49 -9.17 11.24
C SER A 134 12.87 -7.80 11.55
N LYS A 135 13.66 -6.71 11.67
CA LYS A 135 13.13 -5.39 12.06
C LYS A 135 12.16 -4.79 11.02
N PRO A 136 12.45 -4.82 9.71
CA PRO A 136 11.51 -4.35 8.69
C PRO A 136 10.21 -5.16 8.68
N ILE A 137 10.27 -6.48 8.93
CA ILE A 137 9.09 -7.34 9.10
C ILE A 137 8.21 -6.84 10.25
N ILE A 138 8.78 -6.62 11.44
CA ILE A 138 8.05 -6.10 12.60
C ILE A 138 7.42 -4.74 12.28
N LYS A 139 8.18 -3.84 11.64
CA LYS A 139 7.70 -2.52 11.24
C LYS A 139 6.54 -2.61 10.24
N ALA A 140 6.63 -3.52 9.27
CA ALA A 140 5.59 -3.76 8.28
C ALA A 140 4.29 -4.26 8.95
N LEU A 141 4.38 -5.27 9.81
CA LEU A 141 3.23 -5.83 10.52
C LEU A 141 2.51 -4.80 11.41
N ARG A 142 3.28 -4.00 12.15
CA ARG A 142 2.74 -2.88 12.97
C ARG A 142 2.12 -1.75 12.16
N ARG A 143 2.47 -1.63 10.88
CA ARG A 143 1.84 -0.71 9.93
C ARG A 143 0.63 -1.31 9.21
N GLY A 144 0.23 -2.53 9.57
CA GLY A 144 -0.93 -3.21 8.99
C GLY A 144 -0.63 -4.07 7.76
N VAL A 145 0.63 -4.23 7.33
CA VAL A 145 0.99 -5.14 6.21
C VAL A 145 0.56 -6.56 6.55
N ARG A 146 -0.13 -7.25 5.63
CA ARG A 146 -0.72 -8.58 5.79
C ARG A 146 -0.03 -9.67 4.98
N VAL A 147 0.81 -9.30 4.02
CA VAL A 147 1.63 -10.26 3.27
C VAL A 147 3.10 -9.95 3.47
N ILE A 148 3.84 -10.93 3.97
CA ILE A 148 5.28 -10.85 4.24
C ILE A 148 6.01 -11.83 3.33
N GLU A 149 7.05 -11.37 2.65
CA GLU A 149 7.89 -12.21 1.80
C GLU A 149 9.19 -12.59 2.50
N LEU A 150 9.56 -13.87 2.41
CA LEU A 150 10.83 -14.43 2.87
C LEU A 150 11.41 -15.32 1.77
N ASP A 151 12.65 -15.04 1.37
CA ASP A 151 13.36 -15.82 0.36
C ASP A 151 14.27 -16.81 1.07
N LEU A 152 14.01 -18.09 0.90
CA LEU A 152 14.63 -19.15 1.68
C LEU A 152 15.78 -19.76 0.91
N TRP A 153 16.98 -19.68 1.47
CA TRP A 153 18.20 -20.22 0.90
C TRP A 153 18.92 -21.16 1.88
N PRO A 154 19.60 -22.22 1.40
CA PRO A 154 20.53 -22.97 2.23
C PRO A 154 21.65 -22.05 2.74
N ASN A 155 22.03 -22.19 4.00
CA ASN A 155 23.23 -21.53 4.51
C ASN A 155 24.49 -22.06 3.82
N SER A 156 25.65 -21.42 4.05
CA SER A 156 26.92 -21.82 3.42
C SER A 156 27.34 -23.28 3.69
N GLN A 157 26.87 -23.87 4.80
CA GLN A 157 27.14 -25.27 5.18
C GLN A 157 26.08 -26.25 4.64
N LYS A 158 25.04 -25.77 3.94
CA LYS A 158 23.89 -26.54 3.44
C LYS A 158 23.17 -27.39 4.50
N ASN A 159 23.23 -26.99 5.77
CA ASN A 159 22.63 -27.70 6.90
C ASN A 159 21.55 -26.88 7.65
N ASP A 160 21.39 -25.61 7.29
CA ASP A 160 20.38 -24.72 7.83
C ASP A 160 19.81 -23.78 6.76
N VAL A 161 18.78 -23.02 7.14
CA VAL A 161 18.06 -22.09 6.26
C VAL A 161 18.25 -20.66 6.71
N GLU A 162 18.61 -19.82 5.75
CA GLU A 162 18.76 -18.39 5.89
C GLU A 162 17.77 -17.65 4.99
N VAL A 163 17.49 -16.39 5.34
CA VAL A 163 16.69 -15.47 4.55
C VAL A 163 17.59 -14.38 4.00
N CYS A 164 17.68 -14.30 2.67
CA CYS A 164 18.48 -13.31 1.95
C CYS A 164 18.02 -13.19 0.49
N HIS A 165 18.48 -12.14 -0.19
CA HIS A 165 18.26 -12.00 -1.63
C HIS A 165 19.38 -12.74 -2.37
N GLY A 166 19.08 -13.92 -2.90
CA GLY A 166 20.06 -14.79 -3.55
C GLY A 166 20.77 -14.13 -4.74
N GLY A 167 22.01 -14.54 -5.00
CA GLY A 167 22.83 -13.96 -6.07
C GLY A 167 23.29 -12.51 -5.83
N THR A 168 23.14 -12.00 -4.60
CA THR A 168 23.56 -10.64 -4.22
C THR A 168 24.51 -10.62 -3.02
N LEU A 169 24.96 -9.43 -2.62
CA LEU A 169 25.81 -9.19 -1.44
C LEU A 169 24.99 -8.85 -0.19
N THR A 170 23.68 -9.10 -0.20
CA THR A 170 22.84 -8.86 0.98
C THR A 170 23.21 -9.82 2.12
N ALA A 171 23.40 -9.29 3.32
CA ALA A 171 23.74 -10.13 4.48
C ALA A 171 22.51 -10.96 4.90
N PRO A 172 22.65 -12.27 5.15
CA PRO A 172 21.52 -13.13 5.51
C PRO A 172 21.01 -12.90 6.94
N VAL A 173 19.76 -13.30 7.19
CA VAL A 173 19.18 -13.40 8.54
C VAL A 173 18.60 -14.80 8.77
N ASP A 174 18.78 -15.32 9.98
CA ASP A 174 18.21 -16.60 10.42
C ASP A 174 16.68 -16.64 10.26
N LEU A 175 16.17 -17.69 9.61
CA LEU A 175 14.74 -17.90 9.40
C LEU A 175 13.94 -17.95 10.72
N ASN A 176 14.46 -18.58 11.77
CA ASN A 176 13.79 -18.59 13.08
C ASN A 176 13.56 -17.17 13.59
N LYS A 177 14.50 -16.24 13.42
CA LYS A 177 14.32 -14.86 13.87
C LYS A 177 13.16 -14.19 13.12
N CYS A 178 13.03 -14.44 11.83
CA CYS A 178 11.93 -13.95 11.02
C CYS A 178 10.59 -14.58 11.44
N LEU A 179 10.52 -15.90 11.59
CA LEU A 179 9.30 -16.60 12.01
C LEU A 179 8.82 -16.15 13.40
N HIS A 180 9.74 -15.99 14.37
CA HIS A 180 9.40 -15.50 15.71
C HIS A 180 8.90 -14.06 15.68
N ALA A 181 9.54 -13.19 14.89
CA ALA A 181 9.07 -11.82 14.70
C ALA A 181 7.66 -11.77 14.09
N ILE A 182 7.35 -12.65 13.13
CA ILE A 182 6.00 -12.76 12.58
C ILE A 182 5.03 -13.27 13.64
N ARG A 183 5.36 -14.35 14.36
CA ARG A 183 4.49 -14.90 15.43
C ARG A 183 4.11 -13.85 16.47
N ASP A 184 5.09 -13.05 16.90
CA ASP A 184 4.92 -12.10 17.99
C ASP A 184 4.19 -10.83 17.57
N HIS A 185 4.24 -10.46 16.29
CA HIS A 185 3.71 -9.18 15.79
C HIS A 185 2.65 -9.29 14.71
N ALA A 186 2.30 -10.50 14.25
CA ALA A 186 1.35 -10.73 13.16
C ALA A 186 0.05 -9.97 13.36
N PHE A 187 -0.43 -9.87 14.60
CA PHE A 187 -1.74 -9.32 14.93
C PHE A 187 -1.70 -8.04 15.78
N ASP A 188 -0.55 -7.34 15.82
CA ASP A 188 -0.41 -6.07 16.56
C ASP A 188 -1.37 -4.99 16.04
N ALA A 189 -1.48 -4.87 14.72
CA ALA A 189 -2.28 -3.83 14.05
C ALA A 189 -3.67 -4.30 13.58
N SER A 190 -3.86 -5.61 13.42
CA SER A 190 -5.07 -6.19 12.81
C SER A 190 -5.24 -7.64 13.23
N GLU A 191 -6.47 -8.07 13.51
CA GLU A 191 -6.78 -9.46 13.81
C GLU A 191 -6.92 -10.34 12.56
N TYR A 192 -6.95 -9.73 11.37
CA TYR A 192 -7.09 -10.44 10.10
C TYR A 192 -5.82 -11.20 9.71
N PRO A 193 -5.95 -12.25 8.87
CA PRO A 193 -4.86 -13.18 8.59
C PRO A 193 -3.56 -12.51 8.10
N VAL A 194 -2.44 -13.20 8.32
CA VAL A 194 -1.15 -12.88 7.71
C VAL A 194 -0.78 -13.99 6.72
N VAL A 195 -0.39 -13.62 5.51
CA VAL A 195 0.15 -14.52 4.50
C VAL A 195 1.68 -14.39 4.49
N ILE A 196 2.39 -15.51 4.57
CA ILE A 196 3.83 -15.55 4.36
C ILE A 196 4.07 -16.14 2.97
N THR A 197 4.66 -15.37 2.07
CA THR A 197 5.10 -15.86 0.77
C THR A 197 6.53 -16.35 0.87
N PHE A 198 6.76 -17.65 0.66
CA PHE A 198 8.12 -18.20 0.56
C PHE A 198 8.56 -18.22 -0.90
N GLU A 199 9.69 -17.58 -1.18
CA GLU A 199 10.49 -17.88 -2.37
C GLU A 199 11.47 -19.00 -2.01
N ASP A 200 11.10 -20.23 -2.36
CA ASP A 200 11.77 -21.44 -1.90
C ASP A 200 12.87 -21.91 -2.86
N HIS A 201 14.13 -21.84 -2.41
CA HIS A 201 15.32 -22.35 -3.09
C HIS A 201 15.94 -23.55 -2.36
N LEU A 202 15.16 -24.25 -1.53
CA LEU A 202 15.65 -25.29 -0.64
C LEU A 202 15.56 -26.71 -1.25
N PRO A 203 16.56 -27.56 -0.96
CA PRO A 203 16.45 -29.00 -1.19
C PRO A 203 15.43 -29.67 -0.24
N PRO A 204 14.95 -30.88 -0.55
CA PRO A 204 13.90 -31.57 0.23
C PRO A 204 14.19 -31.70 1.73
N ASN A 205 15.42 -32.05 2.12
CA ASN A 205 15.80 -32.16 3.53
C ASN A 205 15.63 -30.85 4.31
N LEU A 206 15.91 -29.70 3.67
CA LEU A 206 15.72 -28.39 4.29
C LEU A 206 14.26 -27.93 4.24
N GLN A 207 13.48 -28.33 3.22
CA GLN A 207 12.03 -28.11 3.20
C GLN A 207 11.33 -28.81 4.37
N ASP A 208 11.73 -30.05 4.67
CA ASP A 208 11.26 -30.79 5.86
C ASP A 208 11.60 -30.06 7.17
N LYS A 209 12.84 -29.55 7.27
CA LYS A 209 13.27 -28.73 8.41
C LYS A 209 12.43 -27.46 8.56
N VAL A 210 12.20 -26.72 7.47
CA VAL A 210 11.33 -25.53 7.47
C VAL A 210 9.92 -25.91 7.87
N ALA A 211 9.41 -27.05 7.40
CA ALA A 211 8.06 -27.46 7.72
C ALA A 211 7.85 -27.63 9.23
N LYS A 212 8.83 -28.28 9.88
CA LYS A 212 8.88 -28.46 11.34
C LYS A 212 9.04 -27.13 12.07
N MET A 213 9.89 -26.23 11.58
CA MET A 213 10.09 -24.89 12.16
C MET A 213 8.81 -24.05 12.12
N VAL A 214 8.12 -24.02 10.98
CA VAL A 214 6.86 -23.29 10.76
C VAL A 214 5.76 -23.86 11.66
N ALA A 215 5.59 -25.18 11.66
CA ALA A 215 4.61 -25.87 12.50
C ALA A 215 4.83 -25.60 13.99
N LYS A 216 6.08 -25.69 14.45
CA LYS A 216 6.47 -25.43 15.84
C LYS A 216 6.27 -23.96 16.23
N THR A 217 6.64 -23.03 15.36
CA THR A 217 6.63 -21.60 15.69
C THR A 217 5.20 -21.06 15.75
N PHE A 218 4.35 -21.41 14.79
CA PHE A 218 3.00 -20.86 14.70
C PHE A 218 1.94 -21.70 15.41
N GLY A 219 2.17 -23.00 15.61
CA GLY A 219 1.23 -23.86 16.35
C GLY A 219 -0.21 -23.72 15.86
N THR A 220 -1.11 -23.27 16.73
CA THR A 220 -2.53 -23.06 16.43
C THR A 220 -2.84 -21.84 15.56
N MET A 221 -1.88 -20.91 15.40
CA MET A 221 -2.01 -19.78 14.48
C MET A 221 -1.86 -20.23 13.03
N LEU A 222 -1.14 -21.30 12.76
CA LEU A 222 -0.97 -21.80 11.40
C LEU A 222 -2.30 -22.35 10.85
N TYR A 223 -2.70 -21.85 9.70
CA TYR A 223 -3.81 -22.41 8.92
C TYR A 223 -3.27 -23.44 7.94
N ARG A 224 -3.90 -24.60 7.91
CA ARG A 224 -3.70 -25.66 6.92
C ARG A 224 -5.05 -25.93 6.26
N PRO A 225 -5.13 -25.96 4.92
CA PRO A 225 -6.38 -26.22 4.25
C PRO A 225 -6.82 -27.69 4.47
N GLU A 226 -8.12 -27.93 4.56
CA GLU A 226 -8.68 -29.29 4.70
C GLU A 226 -8.52 -30.14 3.43
N SER A 227 -8.40 -29.46 2.28
CA SER A 227 -8.22 -30.05 0.96
C SER A 227 -7.20 -29.22 0.17
N GLU A 228 -6.38 -29.87 -0.65
CA GLU A 228 -5.48 -29.17 -1.58
C GLU A 228 -6.24 -28.39 -2.66
N ASN A 229 -7.49 -28.77 -2.92
CA ASN A 229 -8.34 -28.19 -3.95
C ASN A 229 -9.42 -27.31 -3.32
N LEU A 230 -9.05 -26.07 -3.03
CA LEU A 230 -10.02 -25.05 -2.63
C LEU A 230 -10.70 -24.49 -3.89
N GLU A 231 -12.03 -24.58 -3.96
CA GLU A 231 -12.81 -23.93 -5.02
C GLU A 231 -12.74 -22.40 -4.90
N GLU A 232 -12.70 -21.89 -3.66
CA GLU A 232 -12.58 -20.49 -3.29
C GLU A 232 -11.72 -20.33 -2.04
N PHE A 233 -11.07 -19.18 -1.88
CA PHE A 233 -10.32 -18.88 -0.67
C PHE A 233 -11.26 -18.60 0.51
N PRO A 234 -10.92 -19.00 1.74
CA PRO A 234 -11.69 -18.61 2.92
C PRO A 234 -11.74 -17.09 3.10
N SER A 235 -12.66 -16.61 3.93
CA SER A 235 -12.81 -15.17 4.20
C SER A 235 -11.81 -14.65 5.23
N PRO A 236 -11.48 -13.34 5.21
CA PRO A 236 -10.71 -12.72 6.29
C PRO A 236 -11.27 -13.00 7.69
N ASN A 237 -12.61 -12.94 7.88
CA ASN A 237 -13.25 -13.25 9.15
C ASN A 237 -13.03 -14.71 9.60
N SER A 238 -13.19 -15.68 8.69
CA SER A 238 -12.98 -17.11 9.01
C SER A 238 -11.53 -17.43 9.36
N LEU A 239 -10.59 -16.60 8.90
CA LEU A 239 -9.15 -16.74 9.07
C LEU A 239 -8.58 -15.79 10.14
N LYS A 240 -9.41 -15.20 11.00
CA LYS A 240 -8.92 -14.32 12.06
C LYS A 240 -7.85 -15.01 12.91
N ARG A 241 -6.77 -14.27 13.15
CA ARG A 241 -5.59 -14.69 13.90
C ARG A 241 -4.90 -15.93 13.32
N LYS A 242 -5.03 -16.14 12.00
CA LYS A 242 -4.33 -17.21 11.28
C LYS A 242 -3.16 -16.71 10.44
N ILE A 243 -2.18 -17.60 10.27
CA ILE A 243 -1.01 -17.43 9.42
C ILE A 243 -1.11 -18.46 8.30
N LEU A 244 -1.03 -18.01 7.06
CA LEU A 244 -1.11 -18.83 5.85
C LEU A 244 0.25 -18.88 5.17
N ILE A 245 0.67 -20.06 4.70
CA ILE A 245 1.87 -20.18 3.86
C ILE A 245 1.47 -20.19 2.39
N SER A 246 2.14 -19.38 1.58
CA SER A 246 1.94 -19.25 0.15
C SER A 246 3.23 -19.53 -0.60
N THR A 247 3.34 -20.65 -1.31
CA THR A 247 4.53 -20.99 -2.09
C THR A 247 4.20 -21.95 -3.24
N LYS A 248 5.22 -22.31 -4.03
CA LYS A 248 5.11 -23.32 -5.09
C LYS A 248 5.11 -24.71 -4.42
N PRO A 249 4.20 -25.62 -4.80
CA PRO A 249 4.30 -27.00 -4.34
C PRO A 249 5.63 -27.65 -4.78
N PRO A 250 6.23 -28.53 -3.97
CA PRO A 250 7.37 -29.34 -4.39
C PRO A 250 7.07 -30.13 -5.67
N LYS A 251 8.09 -30.42 -6.48
CA LYS A 251 7.92 -31.25 -7.70
C LYS A 251 7.46 -32.65 -7.29
N GLU A 252 6.28 -33.07 -7.74
CA GLU A 252 5.85 -34.48 -7.66
C GLU A 252 6.57 -35.27 -8.76
N TYR A 253 7.48 -36.16 -8.39
CA TYR A 253 7.93 -37.22 -9.29
C TYR A 253 6.94 -38.36 -9.17
N LEU A 254 5.99 -38.43 -10.11
CA LEU A 254 5.14 -39.62 -10.27
C LEU A 254 6.05 -40.80 -10.62
N GLN A 255 6.09 -41.82 -9.76
CA GLN A 255 6.66 -43.11 -10.10
C GLN A 255 5.89 -43.68 -11.29
N THR A 256 6.40 -43.48 -12.50
CA THR A 256 5.96 -44.25 -13.65
C THR A 256 6.32 -45.70 -13.38
N GLN A 257 5.31 -46.53 -13.14
CA GLN A 257 5.48 -47.97 -13.02
C GLN A 257 6.20 -48.50 -14.26
N ASP A 258 7.36 -49.10 -14.01
CA ASP A 258 8.11 -49.88 -14.97
C ASP A 258 7.23 -50.90 -15.70
N SER A 259 7.24 -50.83 -17.03
CA SER A 259 7.09 -52.05 -17.84
C SER A 259 7.79 -51.92 -19.20
N LYS A 260 9.04 -52.42 -19.19
CA LYS A 260 9.74 -53.17 -20.26
C LYS A 260 10.02 -52.49 -21.61
N GLY A 261 11.32 -52.40 -21.92
CA GLY A 261 11.80 -52.43 -23.31
C GLY A 261 13.28 -52.10 -23.48
N LYS A 262 14.18 -53.06 -23.23
CA LYS A 262 15.60 -52.97 -23.57
C LYS A 262 15.78 -52.81 -25.09
N GLY A 263 16.57 -51.82 -25.52
CA GLY A 263 17.08 -51.69 -26.89
C GLY A 263 18.28 -50.75 -26.97
N ASN A 264 19.44 -51.29 -27.31
CA ASN A 264 20.73 -50.61 -27.47
C ASN A 264 20.73 -49.56 -28.58
N ALA A 265 21.50 -48.46 -28.44
CA ALA A 265 22.44 -47.97 -29.45
C ALA A 265 23.38 -46.87 -28.91
N GLN A 266 24.62 -46.92 -29.38
CA GLN A 266 25.81 -46.14 -29.06
C GLN A 266 26.00 -44.87 -29.93
N MET A 267 26.76 -43.90 -29.39
CA MET A 267 27.53 -42.82 -30.06
C MET A 267 26.73 -41.73 -30.81
N LEU A 268 27.14 -40.47 -30.96
CA LEU A 268 28.47 -39.85 -31.09
C LEU A 268 28.44 -38.39 -30.58
N LYS A 269 29.54 -37.93 -29.98
CA LYS A 269 29.85 -36.51 -29.76
C LYS A 269 30.30 -35.86 -31.07
N THR A 270 29.83 -34.65 -31.36
CA THR A 270 30.65 -33.66 -32.10
C THR A 270 30.25 -32.22 -31.76
N SER A 271 31.25 -31.52 -31.25
CA SER A 271 31.32 -30.09 -30.98
C SER A 271 31.61 -29.31 -32.26
N SER A 272 30.92 -28.18 -32.47
CA SER A 272 31.34 -27.17 -33.45
C SER A 272 31.20 -25.77 -32.85
N LYS A 273 32.33 -25.07 -32.81
CA LYS A 273 32.54 -23.72 -32.28
C LYS A 273 31.96 -22.65 -33.20
N LYS A 274 31.54 -21.54 -32.58
CA LYS A 274 31.18 -20.25 -33.20
C LYS A 274 32.40 -19.58 -33.84
N GLU A 275 32.20 -18.96 -35.00
CA GLU A 275 33.04 -17.88 -35.52
C GLU A 275 32.25 -16.58 -35.57
N VAL A 276 32.92 -15.49 -35.21
CA VAL A 276 32.43 -14.11 -35.14
C VAL A 276 33.04 -13.35 -36.33
N ALA A 277 32.22 -12.61 -37.07
CA ALA A 277 32.71 -11.57 -37.98
C ALA A 277 31.88 -10.29 -37.79
N GLN A 278 32.57 -9.23 -37.39
CA GLN A 278 32.10 -7.86 -37.36
C GLN A 278 32.14 -7.25 -38.77
N THR A 279 31.09 -6.55 -39.18
CA THR A 279 31.23 -5.45 -40.16
C THR A 279 30.24 -4.33 -39.84
N GLU A 280 30.76 -3.13 -39.87
CA GLU A 280 30.15 -1.83 -39.60
C GLU A 280 29.39 -1.26 -40.81
N ARG A 281 28.35 -0.44 -40.50
CA ARG A 281 27.85 0.78 -41.20
C ARG A 281 26.62 0.77 -42.14
N LEU A 282 25.66 1.60 -41.66
CA LEU A 282 24.95 2.73 -42.30
C LEU A 282 23.47 2.56 -42.73
N TYR A 283 22.62 3.19 -41.90
CA TYR A 283 21.33 3.87 -42.14
C TYR A 283 20.60 3.69 -43.50
N SER A 284 19.39 3.14 -43.43
CA SER A 284 18.20 3.73 -44.07
C SER A 284 16.89 3.26 -43.40
N ARG A 285 15.99 4.23 -43.20
CA ARG A 285 14.66 4.12 -42.58
C ARG A 285 13.71 3.30 -43.46
N THR A 286 13.09 2.25 -42.91
CA THR A 286 11.66 1.93 -43.09
C THR A 286 11.22 1.09 -41.88
N GLY A 287 10.34 1.66 -41.05
CA GLY A 287 9.91 1.06 -39.78
C GLY A 287 8.88 -0.04 -40.01
N SER A 288 9.27 -1.25 -39.65
CA SER A 288 8.46 -2.46 -39.51
C SER A 288 9.06 -3.18 -38.30
N ASP A 289 8.70 -2.74 -37.10
CA ASP A 289 9.32 -3.25 -35.88
C ASP A 289 8.58 -4.48 -35.37
N THR A 290 9.14 -5.62 -35.77
CA THR A 290 9.11 -6.88 -35.04
C THR A 290 9.57 -6.67 -33.61
N ILE A 291 8.81 -7.22 -32.66
CA ILE A 291 9.05 -7.16 -31.22
C ILE A 291 10.34 -7.93 -30.88
N ASP A 292 11.34 -7.20 -30.38
CA ASP A 292 12.53 -7.78 -29.74
C ASP A 292 12.13 -8.38 -28.37
N GLU A 293 11.99 -9.71 -28.33
CA GLU A 293 12.00 -10.48 -27.10
C GLU A 293 13.43 -10.56 -26.54
N GLN A 294 13.81 -9.58 -25.72
CA GLN A 294 14.88 -9.74 -24.73
C GLN A 294 14.27 -9.74 -23.33
N GLY A 295 13.57 -10.83 -23.02
CA GLY A 295 13.40 -11.26 -21.63
C GLY A 295 14.74 -11.77 -21.13
N GLN A 296 15.32 -11.11 -20.13
CA GLN A 296 16.38 -11.70 -19.32
C GLN A 296 15.82 -13.00 -18.73
N VAL A 297 16.30 -14.10 -19.27
CA VAL A 297 16.11 -15.43 -18.71
C VAL A 297 16.77 -15.41 -17.34
N ASP A 298 15.99 -15.83 -16.36
CA ASP A 298 16.39 -16.21 -15.02
C ASP A 298 17.47 -17.31 -15.13
N GLU A 299 18.74 -16.92 -15.26
CA GLU A 299 19.88 -17.83 -15.13
C GLU A 299 20.10 -18.11 -13.63
N GLY A 300 19.19 -18.88 -13.06
CA GLY A 300 19.52 -19.72 -11.92
C GLY A 300 20.58 -20.71 -12.37
N GLU A 301 21.76 -20.66 -11.74
CA GLU A 301 22.82 -21.64 -11.93
C GLU A 301 22.25 -23.06 -11.81
N LEU A 302 22.58 -23.88 -12.82
CA LEU A 302 22.30 -25.30 -12.87
C LEU A 302 22.99 -25.98 -11.68
N ILE A 303 22.26 -26.18 -10.59
CA ILE A 303 22.66 -27.15 -9.57
C ILE A 303 22.45 -28.52 -10.22
N GLU A 304 23.57 -29.21 -10.48
CA GLU A 304 23.61 -30.59 -10.95
C GLU A 304 22.76 -31.48 -10.04
N GLU A 305 21.94 -32.30 -10.70
CA GLU A 305 20.96 -33.21 -10.11
C GLU A 305 21.65 -34.39 -9.41
N GLU A 306 21.80 -34.34 -8.10
CA GLU A 306 21.90 -35.54 -7.26
C GLU A 306 21.24 -35.25 -5.90
N ASP A 307 19.97 -35.64 -5.78
CA ASP A 307 19.37 -36.22 -4.55
C ASP A 307 17.93 -36.65 -4.89
N GLU A 308 17.81 -37.94 -5.21
CA GLU A 308 16.53 -38.67 -5.31
C GLU A 308 15.92 -38.78 -3.91
N GLU A 309 15.02 -37.88 -3.52
CA GLU A 309 14.12 -38.14 -2.39
C GLU A 309 12.77 -37.45 -2.55
N ASN A 310 11.72 -38.15 -2.09
CA ASN A 310 10.31 -37.87 -2.29
C ASN A 310 9.90 -36.41 -1.97
N ALA A 311 8.87 -35.90 -2.68
CA ALA A 311 8.20 -34.66 -2.31
C ALA A 311 7.88 -34.67 -0.80
N VAL A 312 8.33 -33.64 -0.06
CA VAL A 312 8.19 -33.56 1.40
C VAL A 312 6.72 -33.34 1.76
N PRO A 313 5.97 -34.38 2.20
CA PRO A 313 4.52 -34.27 2.34
C PRO A 313 4.16 -33.24 3.42
N GLU A 314 4.97 -33.15 4.48
CA GLU A 314 4.79 -32.18 5.56
C GLU A 314 4.88 -30.74 5.05
N TYR A 315 5.86 -30.42 4.20
CA TYR A 315 6.03 -29.08 3.64
C TYR A 315 4.87 -28.72 2.71
N ARG A 316 4.45 -29.66 1.85
CA ARG A 316 3.28 -29.49 0.97
C ARG A 316 2.01 -29.21 1.78
N ASN A 317 1.78 -29.94 2.86
CA ASN A 317 0.60 -29.79 3.73
C ASN A 317 0.56 -28.45 4.48
N LEU A 318 1.64 -27.66 4.47
CA LEU A 318 1.64 -26.28 5.01
C LEU A 318 1.06 -25.26 4.03
N ILE A 319 1.07 -25.58 2.73
CA ILE A 319 0.77 -24.61 1.69
C ILE A 319 -0.73 -24.37 1.63
N ALA A 320 -1.16 -23.23 2.17
CA ALA A 320 -2.55 -22.79 2.13
C ALA A 320 -2.90 -22.13 0.80
N ILE A 321 -1.92 -21.51 0.14
CA ILE A 321 -2.11 -20.81 -1.14
C ILE A 321 -1.07 -21.29 -2.15
N HIS A 322 -1.50 -22.10 -3.12
CA HIS A 322 -0.62 -22.67 -4.14
C HIS A 322 -0.27 -21.67 -5.24
N ALA A 323 1.03 -21.43 -5.43
CA ALA A 323 1.54 -20.60 -6.50
C ALA A 323 1.67 -21.39 -7.82
N THR A 324 1.06 -20.89 -8.89
CA THR A 324 1.08 -21.51 -10.22
C THR A 324 2.22 -20.94 -11.08
N LYS A 325 2.86 -21.79 -11.91
CA LYS A 325 3.89 -21.35 -12.87
C LYS A 325 3.26 -20.93 -14.21
N LEU A 326 3.84 -19.91 -14.84
CA LEU A 326 3.53 -19.45 -16.21
C LEU A 326 4.15 -20.32 -17.32
N LYS A 327 4.38 -21.61 -17.07
CA LYS A 327 5.14 -22.47 -18.01
C LYS A 327 4.48 -22.62 -19.39
N ASP A 328 3.15 -22.55 -19.44
CA ASP A 328 2.39 -22.79 -20.68
C ASP A 328 1.81 -21.51 -21.31
N GLY A 329 2.34 -20.34 -20.93
CA GLY A 329 1.87 -19.04 -21.41
C GLY A 329 0.66 -18.49 -20.64
N LEU A 330 0.54 -17.16 -20.62
CA LEU A 330 -0.47 -16.44 -19.83
C LEU A 330 -1.91 -16.78 -20.26
N ALA A 331 -2.18 -16.83 -21.57
CA ALA A 331 -3.50 -17.11 -22.11
C ALA A 331 -4.07 -18.46 -21.62
N LYS A 332 -3.23 -19.50 -21.55
CA LYS A 332 -3.66 -20.81 -21.07
C LYS A 332 -3.94 -20.80 -19.57
N VAL A 333 -3.19 -20.06 -18.77
CA VAL A 333 -3.44 -19.92 -17.32
C VAL A 333 -4.75 -19.17 -17.08
N LEU A 334 -4.98 -18.06 -17.79
CA LEU A 334 -6.20 -17.25 -17.68
C LEU A 334 -7.45 -18.02 -18.16
N GLY A 335 -7.30 -18.89 -19.16
CA GLY A 335 -8.36 -19.77 -19.66
C GLY A 335 -8.45 -21.15 -19.00
N SER A 336 -7.60 -21.46 -18.00
CA SER A 336 -7.56 -22.78 -17.37
C SER A 336 -8.76 -23.05 -16.46
N ASP A 337 -8.93 -24.33 -16.10
CA ASP A 337 -9.98 -24.81 -15.20
C ASP A 337 -10.19 -23.90 -13.98
N GLN A 338 -11.43 -23.40 -13.85
CA GLN A 338 -11.89 -22.49 -12.80
C GLN A 338 -12.37 -23.23 -11.54
N SER A 339 -12.30 -24.56 -11.51
CA SER A 339 -12.71 -25.38 -10.36
C SER A 339 -11.80 -25.23 -9.13
N LYS A 340 -10.61 -24.64 -9.29
CA LYS A 340 -9.62 -24.48 -8.21
C LYS A 340 -9.10 -23.05 -8.17
N ALA A 341 -9.16 -22.44 -6.99
CA ALA A 341 -8.56 -21.15 -6.72
C ALA A 341 -7.03 -21.25 -6.72
N LYS A 342 -6.39 -20.36 -7.48
CA LYS A 342 -4.94 -20.36 -7.71
C LYS A 342 -4.35 -19.00 -7.34
N ARG A 343 -3.04 -18.98 -7.14
CA ARG A 343 -2.25 -17.74 -7.09
C ARG A 343 -1.29 -17.66 -8.26
N LEU A 344 -1.29 -16.52 -8.96
CA LEU A 344 -0.31 -16.19 -9.99
C LEU A 344 0.64 -15.09 -9.48
N SER A 345 1.87 -15.05 -10.00
CA SER A 345 2.80 -13.95 -9.76
C SER A 345 3.42 -13.48 -11.06
N MET A 346 3.56 -12.17 -11.20
CA MET A 346 4.24 -11.53 -12.32
C MET A 346 4.91 -10.23 -11.87
N SER A 347 6.01 -9.86 -12.52
CA SER A 347 6.63 -8.56 -12.27
C SER A 347 5.74 -7.42 -12.79
N GLU A 348 5.96 -6.20 -12.31
CA GLU A 348 5.27 -5.01 -12.83
C GLU A 348 5.35 -4.92 -14.36
N GLN A 349 6.51 -5.24 -14.95
CA GLN A 349 6.75 -5.13 -16.39
C GLN A 349 5.96 -6.19 -17.16
N GLN A 350 5.86 -7.40 -16.61
CA GLN A 350 5.06 -8.48 -17.19
C GLN A 350 3.58 -8.12 -17.17
N LEU A 351 3.09 -7.52 -16.08
CA LEU A 351 1.71 -7.04 -16.00
C LEU A 351 1.46 -5.91 -17.01
N GLU A 352 2.31 -4.88 -17.04
CA GLU A 352 2.21 -3.76 -17.98
C GLU A 352 2.09 -4.22 -19.43
N ASN A 353 2.85 -5.24 -19.82
CA ASN A 353 2.77 -5.81 -21.16
C ASN A 353 1.49 -6.65 -21.35
N ALA A 354 1.11 -7.43 -20.33
CA ALA A 354 -0.03 -8.33 -20.40
C ALA A 354 -1.38 -7.61 -20.49
N ILE A 355 -1.54 -6.48 -19.79
CA ILE A 355 -2.82 -5.75 -19.74
C ILE A 355 -3.22 -5.16 -21.09
N TYR A 356 -2.27 -4.93 -22.00
CA TYR A 356 -2.55 -4.45 -23.35
C TYR A 356 -3.30 -5.48 -24.22
N ILE A 357 -3.10 -6.77 -23.92
CA ILE A 357 -3.68 -7.88 -24.70
C ILE A 357 -4.76 -8.63 -23.91
N HIS A 358 -4.64 -8.67 -22.58
CA HIS A 358 -5.42 -9.54 -21.71
C HIS A 358 -6.07 -8.80 -20.51
N GLY A 359 -6.27 -7.48 -20.59
CA GLY A 359 -6.75 -6.67 -19.47
C GLY A 359 -8.03 -7.21 -18.81
N SER A 360 -9.07 -7.45 -19.60
CA SER A 360 -10.35 -7.99 -19.13
C SER A 360 -10.24 -9.44 -18.64
N GLU A 361 -9.43 -10.29 -19.29
CA GLU A 361 -9.16 -11.65 -18.82
C GLU A 361 -8.44 -11.66 -17.48
N ILE A 362 -7.53 -10.71 -17.23
CA ILE A 362 -6.85 -10.54 -15.94
C ILE A 362 -7.86 -10.12 -14.88
N VAL A 363 -8.71 -9.12 -15.14
CA VAL A 363 -9.77 -8.71 -14.21
C VAL A 363 -10.63 -9.92 -13.84
N ARG A 364 -11.08 -10.69 -14.83
CA ARG A 364 -11.85 -11.92 -14.63
C ARG A 364 -11.10 -12.96 -13.80
N PHE A 365 -9.82 -13.16 -14.07
CA PHE A 365 -8.99 -14.07 -13.27
C PHE A 365 -8.98 -13.67 -11.79
N THR A 366 -8.84 -12.37 -11.49
CA THR A 366 -8.78 -11.87 -10.10
C THR A 366 -10.12 -11.93 -9.35
N GLN A 367 -11.24 -12.22 -10.00
CA GLN A 367 -12.52 -12.39 -9.31
C GLN A 367 -12.50 -13.60 -8.38
N ARG A 368 -11.81 -14.69 -8.77
CA ARG A 368 -11.70 -15.93 -7.99
C ARG A 368 -10.28 -16.23 -7.50
N ASN A 369 -9.28 -15.75 -8.22
CA ASN A 369 -7.87 -16.10 -8.00
C ASN A 369 -7.08 -14.94 -7.42
N LEU A 370 -5.95 -15.24 -6.78
CA LEU A 370 -5.03 -14.22 -6.29
C LEU A 370 -3.97 -13.89 -7.35
N LEU A 371 -3.78 -12.61 -7.64
CA LEU A 371 -2.70 -12.11 -8.46
C LEU A 371 -1.73 -11.29 -7.61
N ARG A 372 -0.47 -11.73 -7.58
CA ARG A 372 0.63 -11.01 -6.96
C ARG A 372 1.48 -10.30 -8.00
N ILE A 373 1.68 -9.01 -7.78
CA ILE A 373 2.57 -8.17 -8.60
C ILE A 373 3.76 -7.77 -7.74
N TYR A 374 4.96 -7.80 -8.32
CA TYR A 374 6.18 -7.43 -7.60
C TYR A 374 7.09 -6.50 -8.42
N PRO A 375 7.93 -5.69 -7.77
CA PRO A 375 8.85 -4.77 -8.46
C PRO A 375 9.80 -5.52 -9.40
N LYS A 376 10.13 -4.92 -10.55
CA LYS A 376 11.13 -5.49 -11.47
C LYS A 376 12.54 -5.44 -10.88
N GLY A 377 13.38 -6.40 -11.27
CA GLY A 377 14.75 -6.55 -10.76
C GLY A 377 15.67 -5.34 -11.00
N THR A 378 15.39 -4.48 -11.99
CA THR A 378 16.15 -3.25 -12.23
C THR A 378 15.94 -2.16 -11.16
N ARG A 379 14.97 -2.33 -10.25
CA ARG A 379 14.74 -1.44 -9.10
C ARG A 379 15.71 -1.74 -7.94
N ILE A 380 17.01 -1.74 -8.24
CA ILE A 380 18.08 -2.11 -7.30
C ILE A 380 18.12 -1.24 -6.03
N LEU A 381 17.64 0.01 -6.11
CA LEU A 381 17.53 0.95 -5.00
C LEU A 381 16.23 0.80 -4.20
N SER A 382 15.48 -0.28 -4.40
CA SER A 382 14.23 -0.56 -3.70
C SER A 382 13.16 0.52 -3.92
N THR A 383 13.13 1.12 -5.12
CA THR A 383 12.03 2.02 -5.52
C THR A 383 10.75 1.22 -5.78
N ASN A 384 9.61 1.91 -5.81
CA ASN A 384 8.30 1.29 -6.05
C ASN A 384 7.67 1.77 -7.35
N TYR A 385 6.74 0.98 -7.88
CA TYR A 385 6.00 1.22 -9.12
C TYR A 385 4.61 1.82 -8.82
N ASP A 386 3.85 2.18 -9.86
CA ASP A 386 2.49 2.67 -9.66
C ASP A 386 1.56 1.53 -9.24
N PRO A 387 0.93 1.55 -8.04
CA PRO A 387 0.10 0.44 -7.61
C PRO A 387 -1.18 0.27 -8.44
N HIS A 388 -1.63 1.32 -9.14
CA HIS A 388 -2.88 1.28 -9.92
C HIS A 388 -2.78 0.37 -11.15
N VAL A 389 -1.58 0.08 -11.65
CA VAL A 389 -1.39 -0.94 -12.69
C VAL A 389 -1.96 -2.29 -12.23
N GLY A 390 -1.79 -2.62 -10.95
CA GLY A 390 -2.35 -3.83 -10.33
C GLY A 390 -3.80 -3.66 -9.91
N TRP A 391 -4.10 -2.63 -9.10
CA TRP A 391 -5.44 -2.46 -8.53
C TRP A 391 -6.52 -2.22 -9.58
N GLY A 392 -6.22 -1.49 -10.65
CA GLY A 392 -7.12 -1.29 -11.79
C GLY A 392 -7.52 -2.59 -12.48
N HIS A 393 -6.69 -3.64 -12.36
CA HIS A 393 -6.95 -4.97 -12.91
C HIS A 393 -7.36 -5.99 -11.83
N GLY A 394 -7.72 -5.51 -10.62
CA GLY A 394 -8.20 -6.35 -9.52
C GLY A 394 -7.13 -7.16 -8.80
N ALA A 395 -5.83 -6.92 -9.06
CA ALA A 395 -4.74 -7.62 -8.41
C ALA A 395 -4.71 -7.33 -6.91
N GLN A 396 -4.74 -8.39 -6.11
CA GLN A 396 -4.90 -8.32 -4.66
C GLN A 396 -3.58 -8.06 -3.94
N MET A 397 -2.50 -8.67 -4.40
CA MET A 397 -1.20 -8.67 -3.72
C MET A 397 -0.20 -7.81 -4.49
N VAL A 398 -0.40 -6.49 -4.45
CA VAL A 398 0.50 -5.49 -5.06
C VAL A 398 1.67 -5.24 -4.10
N ALA A 399 2.81 -5.90 -4.33
CA ALA A 399 3.92 -5.99 -3.38
C ALA A 399 4.89 -4.80 -3.48
N PHE A 400 5.19 -4.17 -2.35
CA PHE A 400 6.01 -2.97 -2.28
C PHE A 400 7.24 -3.14 -1.38
N ASN A 401 8.35 -2.51 -1.77
CA ASN A 401 9.52 -2.33 -0.94
C ASN A 401 9.20 -1.35 0.20
N MET A 402 8.89 -1.89 1.39
CA MET A 402 8.39 -1.15 2.55
C MET A 402 9.47 -0.32 3.28
N GLN A 403 10.73 -0.62 3.02
CA GLN A 403 11.91 0.06 3.55
C GLN A 403 12.25 1.36 2.81
N GLY A 404 11.66 1.58 1.63
CA GLY A 404 11.86 2.78 0.82
C GLY A 404 11.05 3.99 1.28
N THR A 405 11.05 5.04 0.47
CA THR A 405 10.22 6.25 0.60
C THR A 405 9.67 6.67 -0.76
N GLY A 406 8.81 7.69 -0.77
CA GLY A 406 8.38 8.37 -1.98
C GLY A 406 6.93 8.09 -2.39
N LYS A 407 6.51 8.77 -3.46
CA LYS A 407 5.10 8.96 -3.82
C LYS A 407 4.28 7.67 -3.87
N TYR A 408 4.80 6.61 -4.46
CA TYR A 408 4.03 5.39 -4.65
C TYR A 408 3.87 4.62 -3.34
N LEU A 409 4.87 4.66 -2.47
CA LEU A 409 4.75 4.08 -1.14
C LEU A 409 3.73 4.86 -0.30
N TRP A 410 3.69 6.19 -0.43
CA TRP A 410 2.67 7.02 0.24
C TRP A 410 1.26 6.72 -0.26
N ILE A 411 1.07 6.56 -1.58
CA ILE A 411 -0.21 6.16 -2.18
C ILE A 411 -0.66 4.81 -1.61
N MET A 412 0.26 3.84 -1.58
CA MET A 412 -0.01 2.52 -1.03
C MET A 412 -0.41 2.60 0.45
N GLN A 413 0.37 3.31 1.27
CA GLN A 413 0.04 3.52 2.68
C GLN A 413 -1.31 4.22 2.85
N GLY A 414 -1.62 5.20 2.01
CA GLY A 414 -2.89 5.90 1.99
C GLY A 414 -4.07 4.99 1.71
N MET A 415 -4.00 4.21 0.63
CA MET A 415 -5.04 3.24 0.25
C MET A 415 -5.36 2.29 1.41
N PHE A 416 -4.34 1.76 2.08
CA PHE A 416 -4.52 0.82 3.20
C PHE A 416 -4.83 1.46 4.55
N ARG A 417 -5.02 2.79 4.63
CA ARG A 417 -5.73 3.41 5.77
C ARG A 417 -7.23 3.20 5.72
N ALA A 418 -7.77 2.84 4.54
CA ALA A 418 -9.15 2.41 4.37
C ALA A 418 -9.53 1.28 5.33
N ASN A 419 -10.82 1.10 5.56
CA ASN A 419 -11.38 0.02 6.37
C ASN A 419 -10.72 -0.11 7.76
N GLY A 420 -10.48 1.03 8.41
CA GLY A 420 -9.86 1.09 9.74
C GLY A 420 -8.39 0.65 9.78
N GLY A 421 -7.67 0.69 8.66
CA GLY A 421 -6.25 0.36 8.62
C GLY A 421 -5.93 -1.12 8.80
N CYS A 422 -6.92 -2.01 8.61
CA CYS A 422 -6.78 -3.41 8.96
C CYS A 422 -5.95 -4.26 7.97
N GLY A 423 -5.51 -3.65 6.86
CA GLY A 423 -4.68 -4.26 5.83
C GLY A 423 -5.44 -5.06 4.76
N TYR A 424 -6.78 -5.07 4.84
CA TYR A 424 -7.70 -5.65 3.86
C TYR A 424 -8.74 -4.62 3.42
N VAL A 425 -8.80 -4.34 2.11
CA VAL A 425 -9.74 -3.37 1.52
C VAL A 425 -10.59 -4.13 0.49
N LYS A 426 -11.92 -4.12 0.64
CA LYS A 426 -12.80 -4.85 -0.29
C LYS A 426 -12.68 -4.21 -1.67
N LYS A 427 -12.57 -5.02 -2.72
CA LYS A 427 -12.55 -4.53 -4.10
C LYS A 427 -13.90 -3.88 -4.44
N PRO A 428 -13.91 -2.86 -5.31
CA PRO A 428 -15.15 -2.29 -5.85
C PRO A 428 -16.00 -3.35 -6.55
N GLU A 429 -17.32 -3.17 -6.52
CA GLU A 429 -18.27 -4.16 -7.04
C GLU A 429 -18.04 -4.47 -8.53
N PHE A 430 -17.63 -3.48 -9.33
CA PHE A 430 -17.34 -3.69 -10.75
C PHE A 430 -16.14 -4.62 -11.02
N LEU A 431 -15.22 -4.80 -10.05
CA LEU A 431 -14.13 -5.79 -10.12
C LEU A 431 -14.54 -7.17 -9.59
N LEU A 432 -15.77 -7.31 -9.09
CA LEU A 432 -16.30 -8.54 -8.48
C LEU A 432 -17.45 -9.17 -9.29
N LYS A 433 -18.15 -8.38 -10.13
CA LYS A 433 -19.29 -8.86 -10.92
C LYS A 433 -18.93 -10.01 -11.86
N ASN A 434 -19.54 -11.17 -11.63
CA ASN A 434 -19.51 -12.31 -12.53
C ASN A 434 -20.55 -12.13 -13.65
N GLY A 435 -20.16 -11.49 -14.76
CA GLY A 435 -20.99 -11.31 -15.95
C GLY A 435 -20.55 -12.14 -17.17
N LEU A 436 -21.21 -11.95 -18.32
CA LEU A 436 -20.68 -12.42 -19.60
C LEU A 436 -19.38 -11.67 -19.92
N GLN A 437 -18.56 -12.16 -20.86
CA GLN A 437 -17.26 -11.53 -21.16
C GLN A 437 -17.38 -10.06 -21.61
N SER A 438 -18.55 -9.66 -22.13
CA SER A 438 -18.91 -8.28 -22.49
C SER A 438 -19.13 -7.34 -21.30
N ASP A 439 -19.28 -7.87 -20.08
CA ASP A 439 -19.68 -7.11 -18.89
C ASP A 439 -18.50 -6.89 -17.90
N VAL A 440 -17.31 -7.38 -18.26
CA VAL A 440 -16.11 -7.24 -17.43
C VAL A 440 -15.59 -5.82 -17.54
N PHE A 441 -15.24 -5.22 -16.39
CA PHE A 441 -14.61 -3.91 -16.33
C PHE A 441 -13.32 -3.89 -17.18
N ASP A 442 -13.27 -3.02 -18.19
CA ASP A 442 -12.05 -2.71 -18.92
C ASP A 442 -11.46 -1.39 -18.39
N PRO A 443 -10.30 -1.43 -17.72
CA PRO A 443 -9.62 -0.23 -17.23
C PRO A 443 -9.06 0.67 -18.33
N ASN A 444 -8.97 0.20 -19.57
CA ASN A 444 -8.43 0.96 -20.70
C ASN A 444 -9.50 1.72 -21.50
N GLU A 445 -10.77 1.34 -21.33
CA GLU A 445 -11.88 2.06 -21.95
C GLU A 445 -12.15 3.37 -21.20
N PRO A 446 -12.51 4.48 -21.88
CA PRO A 446 -12.83 5.74 -21.23
C PRO A 446 -14.19 5.66 -20.53
N TRP A 447 -14.20 5.88 -19.21
CA TRP A 447 -15.41 5.96 -18.40
C TRP A 447 -15.92 7.41 -18.34
N HIS A 448 -17.23 7.59 -18.22
CA HIS A 448 -17.79 8.89 -17.91
C HIS A 448 -17.51 9.26 -16.45
N VAL A 449 -17.41 10.56 -16.19
CA VAL A 449 -17.24 11.09 -14.84
C VAL A 449 -18.44 10.66 -13.98
N GLN A 450 -18.15 9.97 -12.88
CA GLN A 450 -19.13 9.49 -11.91
C GLN A 450 -19.44 10.54 -10.84
N THR A 451 -18.44 11.31 -10.42
CA THR A 451 -18.59 12.35 -9.39
C THR A 451 -17.50 13.41 -9.50
N HIS A 452 -17.70 14.55 -8.86
CA HIS A 452 -16.67 15.57 -8.67
C HIS A 452 -16.29 15.68 -7.20
N LEU A 453 -15.01 15.47 -6.88
CA LEU A 453 -14.47 15.74 -5.56
C LEU A 453 -14.01 17.20 -5.48
N LYS A 454 -14.70 17.99 -4.67
CA LYS A 454 -14.33 19.36 -4.29
C LYS A 454 -13.55 19.34 -2.98
N VAL A 455 -12.37 19.96 -3.01
CA VAL A 455 -11.43 20.04 -1.89
C VAL A 455 -11.13 21.50 -1.60
N LYS A 456 -11.71 22.03 -0.53
CA LYS A 456 -11.37 23.36 -0.02
C LYS A 456 -10.37 23.27 1.11
N ILE A 457 -9.22 23.90 0.97
CA ILE A 457 -8.21 23.99 2.03
C ILE A 457 -8.36 25.35 2.71
N TYR A 458 -8.79 25.34 3.97
CA TYR A 458 -8.89 26.56 4.76
C TYR A 458 -7.50 27.00 5.21
N GLN A 459 -6.87 26.20 6.06
CA GLN A 459 -5.61 26.54 6.72
C GLN A 459 -4.90 25.31 7.26
N GLY A 460 -3.65 25.46 7.69
CA GLY A 460 -2.88 24.43 8.37
C GLY A 460 -2.33 24.88 9.72
N GLU A 461 -2.08 23.94 10.62
CA GLU A 461 -1.56 24.20 11.97
C GLU A 461 -0.62 23.07 12.42
N GLY A 462 0.19 23.33 13.45
CA GLY A 462 0.92 22.30 14.20
C GLY A 462 2.42 22.19 13.88
N TRP A 463 2.89 22.74 12.76
CA TRP A 463 4.32 22.69 12.41
C TRP A 463 5.22 23.29 13.49
N HIS A 464 4.84 24.41 14.10
CA HIS A 464 5.63 25.05 15.16
C HIS A 464 5.72 24.23 16.47
N LEU A 465 4.91 23.18 16.61
CA LEU A 465 4.93 22.24 17.74
C LEU A 465 5.75 20.98 17.43
N ASP A 466 5.76 20.56 16.16
CA ASP A 466 6.48 19.37 15.69
C ASP A 466 7.92 19.67 15.23
N PHE A 467 8.20 20.92 14.83
CA PHE A 467 9.47 21.33 14.25
C PHE A 467 10.14 22.46 15.04
N GLY A 468 11.47 22.45 15.00
CA GLY A 468 12.28 23.56 15.49
C GLY A 468 12.06 24.82 14.66
N ARG A 469 12.29 25.99 15.27
CA ARG A 469 12.02 27.30 14.62
C ARG A 469 12.79 27.51 13.32
N THR A 470 13.91 26.83 13.12
CA THR A 470 14.77 26.97 11.94
C THR A 470 14.78 25.70 11.09
N ALA A 471 13.73 24.87 11.18
CA ALA A 471 13.67 23.59 10.49
C ALA A 471 13.51 23.74 8.97
N PHE A 472 12.85 24.81 8.54
CA PHE A 472 12.59 25.12 7.14
C PHE A 472 13.49 26.28 6.71
N ASP A 473 13.33 27.43 7.38
CA ASP A 473 14.13 28.63 7.12
C ASP A 473 15.05 29.01 8.28
N GLN A 474 16.28 29.43 7.96
CA GLN A 474 17.24 29.88 8.99
C GLN A 474 16.92 31.29 9.51
N CYS A 475 16.27 32.12 8.70
CA CYS A 475 16.16 33.56 8.91
C CYS A 475 14.72 34.09 9.00
N SER A 476 13.74 33.20 8.80
CA SER A 476 12.30 33.49 8.68
C SER A 476 11.46 32.30 9.17
N PRO A 477 10.18 32.50 9.50
CA PRO A 477 9.19 31.44 9.47
C PRO A 477 9.01 30.89 8.04
N PRO A 478 8.38 29.71 7.88
CA PRO A 478 8.24 29.06 6.58
C PRO A 478 7.26 29.75 5.61
N ASP A 479 7.49 29.51 4.33
CA ASP A 479 6.76 29.91 3.13
C ASP A 479 5.97 28.74 2.53
N PHE A 480 4.90 28.32 3.20
CA PHE A 480 4.21 27.08 2.84
C PHE A 480 3.32 27.18 1.60
N PHE A 481 3.32 26.11 0.79
CA PHE A 481 2.35 25.85 -0.26
C PHE A 481 2.00 24.37 -0.37
N ILE A 482 0.88 24.07 -1.03
CA ILE A 482 0.34 22.71 -1.15
C ILE A 482 0.31 22.29 -2.62
N LYS A 483 0.66 21.03 -2.87
CA LYS A 483 0.38 20.32 -4.12
C LYS A 483 -0.71 19.28 -3.87
N LEU A 484 -1.76 19.31 -4.68
CA LEU A 484 -2.86 18.33 -4.65
C LEU A 484 -2.92 17.56 -5.96
N GLY A 485 -3.38 16.32 -5.89
CA GLY A 485 -3.72 15.55 -7.09
C GLY A 485 -4.38 14.23 -6.75
N ILE A 486 -4.83 13.53 -7.79
CA ILE A 486 -5.41 12.20 -7.69
C ILE A 486 -4.38 11.20 -8.24
N ALA A 487 -4.19 10.09 -7.53
CA ALA A 487 -3.65 8.87 -8.11
C ALA A 487 -4.81 7.90 -8.28
N GLY A 488 -4.93 7.27 -9.45
CA GLY A 488 -6.10 6.46 -9.79
C GLY A 488 -5.87 5.77 -11.13
N VAL A 489 -6.97 5.45 -11.81
CA VAL A 489 -6.91 5.05 -13.22
C VAL A 489 -6.31 6.18 -14.08
N PRO A 490 -5.76 5.89 -15.27
CA PRO A 490 -5.14 6.91 -16.13
C PRO A 490 -6.06 8.11 -16.42
N ALA A 491 -7.37 7.88 -16.57
CA ALA A 491 -8.36 8.93 -16.84
C ALA A 491 -8.52 9.95 -15.69
N ASP A 492 -8.24 9.53 -14.45
CA ASP A 492 -8.37 10.37 -13.24
C ASP A 492 -7.05 11.02 -12.83
N THR A 493 -5.95 10.65 -13.50
CA THR A 493 -4.61 11.15 -13.18
C THR A 493 -4.35 12.47 -13.89
N TYR A 494 -4.75 13.58 -13.26
CA TYR A 494 -4.55 14.94 -13.78
C TYR A 494 -3.20 15.57 -13.38
N LYS A 495 -2.87 16.70 -14.01
CA LYS A 495 -1.77 17.57 -13.56
C LYS A 495 -2.05 18.02 -12.12
N ARG A 496 -1.01 17.97 -11.27
CA ARG A 496 -1.12 18.40 -9.86
C ARG A 496 -1.49 19.88 -9.78
N GLU A 497 -2.52 20.17 -9.00
CA GLU A 497 -2.91 21.52 -8.61
C GLU A 497 -1.94 22.06 -7.56
N LYS A 498 -1.69 23.38 -7.58
CA LYS A 498 -0.78 24.05 -6.65
C LYS A 498 -1.49 25.27 -6.04
N SER A 499 -1.48 25.36 -4.72
CA SER A 499 -1.97 26.53 -4.00
C SER A 499 -1.04 27.74 -4.14
N ARG A 500 -1.49 28.91 -3.72
CA ARG A 500 -0.57 30.04 -3.49
C ARG A 500 0.43 29.72 -2.37
N VAL A 501 1.56 30.41 -2.40
CA VAL A 501 2.55 30.40 -1.33
C VAL A 501 2.11 31.37 -0.24
N VAL A 502 2.11 30.92 1.02
CA VAL A 502 1.80 31.74 2.19
C VAL A 502 3.11 32.00 2.94
N VAL A 503 3.59 33.23 2.83
CA VAL A 503 4.95 33.64 3.24
C VAL A 503 5.02 33.95 4.74
N ASP A 504 6.13 33.56 5.38
CA ASP A 504 6.47 33.85 6.78
C ASP A 504 5.37 33.42 7.80
N GLN A 505 4.71 32.26 7.62
CA GLN A 505 3.63 31.78 8.51
C GLN A 505 3.75 30.30 8.94
N TRP A 506 3.78 30.07 10.25
CA TRP A 506 3.65 28.71 10.84
C TRP A 506 2.23 28.14 10.83
N ALA A 507 1.22 29.00 10.66
CA ALA A 507 -0.19 28.64 10.60
C ALA A 507 -0.80 29.27 9.33
N PRO A 508 -0.45 28.74 8.14
CA PRO A 508 -0.84 29.31 6.86
C PRO A 508 -2.36 29.19 6.63
N VAL A 509 -2.98 30.27 6.14
CA VAL A 509 -4.37 30.30 5.68
C VAL A 509 -4.36 30.43 4.16
N TRP A 510 -4.85 29.41 3.45
CA TRP A 510 -4.94 29.38 1.98
C TRP A 510 -6.30 29.86 1.51
N ASN A 511 -7.38 29.27 2.04
CA ASN A 511 -8.77 29.47 1.63
C ASN A 511 -8.99 29.28 0.12
N GLU A 512 -8.44 28.19 -0.43
CA GLU A 512 -8.50 27.84 -1.85
C GLU A 512 -9.28 26.54 -2.06
N GLU A 513 -10.02 26.45 -3.16
CA GLU A 513 -10.83 25.27 -3.51
C GLU A 513 -10.39 24.69 -4.86
N PHE A 514 -10.32 23.37 -4.92
CA PHE A 514 -9.91 22.59 -6.09
C PHE A 514 -11.00 21.56 -6.40
N THR A 515 -11.25 21.29 -7.69
CA THR A 515 -12.26 20.31 -8.12
C THR A 515 -11.62 19.24 -9.00
N PHE A 516 -11.87 17.98 -8.67
CA PHE A 516 -11.35 16.82 -9.40
C PHE A 516 -12.52 15.99 -9.94
N PRO A 517 -12.74 15.93 -11.27
CA PRO A 517 -13.68 14.99 -11.86
C PRO A 517 -13.11 13.56 -11.74
N LEU A 518 -13.93 12.60 -11.34
CA LEU A 518 -13.51 11.21 -11.11
C LEU A 518 -14.38 10.25 -11.91
N THR A 519 -13.73 9.42 -12.72
CA THR A 519 -14.34 8.35 -13.50
C THR A 519 -14.41 7.03 -12.74
N VAL A 520 -13.43 6.77 -11.85
CA VAL A 520 -13.39 5.56 -11.00
C VAL A 520 -13.03 5.95 -9.56
N PRO A 521 -13.92 6.67 -8.84
CA PRO A 521 -13.65 7.18 -7.50
C PRO A 521 -13.30 6.08 -6.49
N GLU A 522 -13.76 4.84 -6.70
CA GLU A 522 -13.50 3.71 -5.80
C GLU A 522 -12.05 3.23 -5.80
N LEU A 523 -11.27 3.57 -6.84
CA LEU A 523 -9.83 3.30 -6.92
C LEU A 523 -8.98 4.58 -6.78
N ALA A 524 -9.61 5.75 -6.65
CA ALA A 524 -8.90 7.02 -6.57
C ALA A 524 -8.34 7.25 -5.14
N VAL A 525 -7.14 7.84 -5.09
CA VAL A 525 -6.44 8.25 -3.87
C VAL A 525 -6.09 9.73 -3.99
N LEU A 526 -6.68 10.55 -3.11
CA LEU A 526 -6.34 11.96 -2.97
C LEU A 526 -4.95 12.09 -2.35
N ARG A 527 -4.07 12.83 -3.01
CA ARG A 527 -2.70 13.09 -2.58
C ARG A 527 -2.53 14.55 -2.24
N ILE A 528 -1.93 14.80 -1.08
CA ILE A 528 -1.67 16.14 -0.58
C ILE A 528 -0.21 16.17 -0.11
N GLU A 529 0.55 17.12 -0.62
CA GLU A 529 1.95 17.34 -0.24
C GLU A 529 2.12 18.82 0.11
N VAL A 530 2.73 19.11 1.26
CA VAL A 530 3.04 20.47 1.71
C VAL A 530 4.54 20.68 1.62
N PHE A 531 4.93 21.83 1.11
CA PHE A 531 6.32 22.22 0.94
C PHE A 531 6.54 23.63 1.45
N ASP A 532 7.74 23.88 1.94
CA ASP A 532 8.29 25.21 2.16
C ASP A 532 8.97 25.71 0.87
N TYR A 533 8.61 26.92 0.43
CA TYR A 533 9.08 27.46 -0.84
C TYR A 533 10.45 28.11 -0.71
N ASP A 534 11.43 27.62 -1.48
CA ASP A 534 12.75 28.26 -1.61
C ASP A 534 12.99 28.61 -3.09
N GLN A 535 13.34 29.87 -3.37
CA GLN A 535 13.67 30.32 -4.74
C GLN A 535 15.05 29.85 -5.20
N ALA A 536 15.99 29.66 -4.28
CA ALA A 536 17.39 29.38 -4.55
C ALA A 536 17.74 27.89 -4.46
N LYS A 537 16.87 27.07 -3.85
CA LYS A 537 17.09 25.64 -3.62
C LYS A 537 15.86 24.80 -3.95
N THR A 538 15.99 23.49 -3.76
CA THR A 538 14.84 22.59 -3.74
C THR A 538 13.94 22.91 -2.55
N ASN A 539 12.64 23.06 -2.80
CA ASN A 539 11.64 23.27 -1.75
C ASN A 539 11.72 22.18 -0.67
N ASP A 540 11.72 22.57 0.59
CA ASP A 540 11.80 21.63 1.70
C ASP A 540 10.45 20.93 1.94
N PHE A 541 10.50 19.64 2.21
CA PHE A 541 9.31 18.83 2.45
C PHE A 541 8.73 19.11 3.84
N ALA A 542 7.46 19.54 3.90
CA ALA A 542 6.79 19.91 5.15
C ALA A 542 5.72 18.89 5.59
N GLY A 543 5.42 17.89 4.77
CA GLY A 543 4.50 16.80 5.09
C GLY A 543 3.69 16.31 3.92
N GLN A 544 3.12 15.10 4.05
CA GLN A 544 2.21 14.53 3.07
C GLN A 544 1.05 13.79 3.71
N THR A 545 -0.02 13.60 2.95
CA THR A 545 -0.99 12.56 3.24
C THR A 545 -1.58 12.02 1.94
N CYS A 546 -1.98 10.75 1.97
CA CYS A 546 -2.75 10.10 0.92
C CYS A 546 -4.03 9.53 1.55
N LEU A 547 -5.18 9.78 0.93
CA LEU A 547 -6.49 9.40 1.44
C LEU A 547 -7.29 8.69 0.33
N PRO A 548 -7.81 7.48 0.57
CA PRO A 548 -8.66 6.78 -0.38
C PRO A 548 -9.97 7.57 -0.56
N VAL A 549 -10.32 7.93 -1.79
CA VAL A 549 -11.45 8.82 -2.06
C VAL A 549 -12.78 8.20 -1.63
N SER A 550 -12.94 6.89 -1.82
CA SER A 550 -14.12 6.12 -1.40
C SER A 550 -14.39 6.12 0.11
N GLU A 551 -13.39 6.49 0.92
CA GLU A 551 -13.46 6.51 2.38
C GLU A 551 -13.63 7.93 2.94
N LEU A 552 -13.56 8.96 2.09
CA LEU A 552 -13.64 10.34 2.53
C LEU A 552 -15.04 10.69 3.01
N LYS A 553 -15.11 11.21 4.23
CA LYS A 553 -16.32 11.82 4.78
C LYS A 553 -16.44 13.28 4.31
N SER A 554 -17.62 13.67 3.84
CA SER A 554 -17.90 15.04 3.45
C SER A 554 -17.88 16.03 4.63
N GLY A 555 -17.89 17.33 4.33
CA GLY A 555 -17.85 18.41 5.32
C GLY A 555 -16.43 18.82 5.72
N ILE A 556 -16.30 19.54 6.83
CA ILE A 556 -15.02 20.07 7.32
C ILE A 556 -14.30 19.01 8.14
N ARG A 557 -13.07 18.66 7.78
CA ARG A 557 -12.26 17.56 8.35
C ARG A 557 -10.86 18.02 8.76
N ALA A 558 -10.38 17.44 9.86
CA ALA A 558 -9.00 17.55 10.31
C ALA A 558 -8.14 16.49 9.62
N VAL A 559 -7.21 16.90 8.76
CA VAL A 559 -6.39 16.00 7.96
C VAL A 559 -4.96 15.96 8.49
N PRO A 560 -4.54 14.90 9.21
CA PRO A 560 -3.16 14.78 9.70
C PRO A 560 -2.14 14.59 8.58
N LEU A 561 -0.98 15.22 8.75
CA LEU A 561 0.16 15.07 7.85
C LEU A 561 1.19 14.08 8.40
N HIS A 562 1.99 13.54 7.48
CA HIS A 562 2.98 12.50 7.73
C HIS A 562 4.33 12.90 7.14
N ASP A 563 5.39 12.31 7.68
CA ASP A 563 6.74 12.46 7.16
C ASP A 563 6.99 11.67 5.87
N GLU A 564 8.22 11.72 5.35
CA GLU A 564 8.63 11.00 4.13
C GLU A 564 8.56 9.47 4.28
N LYS A 565 8.60 8.94 5.51
CA LYS A 565 8.49 7.52 5.81
C LYS A 565 7.04 7.07 6.00
N GLY A 566 6.10 8.02 6.02
CA GLY A 566 4.68 7.79 6.28
C GLY A 566 4.33 7.72 7.77
N ASP A 567 5.22 8.15 8.66
CA ASP A 567 4.94 8.25 10.10
C ASP A 567 4.18 9.57 10.36
N GLN A 568 3.08 9.50 11.13
CA GLN A 568 2.21 10.64 11.36
C GLN A 568 2.88 11.68 12.26
N TYR A 569 2.78 12.96 11.89
CA TYR A 569 3.14 14.05 12.78
C TYR A 569 2.16 14.14 13.96
N ARG A 570 2.66 14.64 15.09
CA ARG A 570 1.89 14.64 16.33
C ARG A 570 0.82 15.73 16.35
N HIS A 571 1.15 16.92 15.84
CA HIS A 571 0.27 18.08 15.89
C HIS A 571 -0.09 18.64 14.51
N THR A 572 0.72 18.35 13.50
CA THR A 572 0.59 18.96 12.17
C THR A 572 -0.62 18.43 11.38
N ARG A 573 -1.55 19.33 11.04
CA ARG A 573 -2.82 19.02 10.38
C ARG A 573 -3.27 20.14 9.42
N LEU A 574 -4.05 19.76 8.41
CA LEU A 574 -4.80 20.68 7.55
C LEU A 574 -6.28 20.66 7.94
N LEU A 575 -6.94 21.82 7.87
CA LEU A 575 -8.39 21.93 7.97
C LEU A 575 -8.97 22.08 6.57
N MET A 576 -9.80 21.12 6.16
CA MET A 576 -10.25 21.00 4.78
C MET A 576 -11.76 20.73 4.71
N ARG A 577 -12.48 21.31 3.75
CA ARG A 577 -13.82 20.83 3.37
C ARG A 577 -13.70 19.85 2.22
N LEU A 578 -14.34 18.71 2.35
CA LEU A 578 -14.48 17.69 1.32
C LEU A 578 -15.95 17.63 0.90
N GLN A 579 -16.22 17.69 -0.39
CA GLN A 579 -17.58 17.63 -0.92
C GLN A 579 -17.59 16.81 -2.21
N PHE A 580 -18.64 16.00 -2.37
CA PHE A 580 -18.93 15.25 -3.58
C PHE A 580 -20.17 15.83 -4.23
N ASP A 581 -20.09 16.05 -5.55
CA ASP A 581 -21.20 16.48 -6.40
C ASP A 581 -21.58 15.42 -7.43
#